data_AF-A0A932G4X5-F1
#
_entry.id   AF-A0A932G4X5-F1
#
_cell.length_a   1.000
_cell.length_b   1.000
_cell.length_c   1.000
_cell.angle_alpha   90.00
_cell.angle_beta   90.00
_cell.angle_gamma   90.00
#
_symmetry.space_group_name_H-M   'P 1'
#
loop_
_entity.id
_entity.type
_entity.pdbx_description
1 polymer ?
#
loop_
_entity_poly.entity_id
_entity_poly.type
_entity_poly.pdbx_seq_one_letter_code
_entity_poly.pdbx_strand_id
1 'polypeptide(L)'
;MRFWSTLYIGGRKRHTLIDDGPYSVCRNPLYLGSFLLALSVGLFLKSFVFAIGLAAMVLIYVMTTVPAEEKDLRAILGAAYEDYCRRVPRFWPRFGLFHTEALVEVKMQFVWVEVKRMFVWVWLPILGELIGFLRGQPWWPCFVPFSLS
;
A
#
# COMPACT_ATOMS: atom_id res chain seq x y z
N MET A 1 1.61 5.01 6.89
CA MET A 1 0.38 5.33 6.12
C MET A 1 -0.48 4.10 5.83
N ARG A 2 0.01 3.08 5.11
CA ARG A 2 -0.78 1.88 4.78
C ARG A 2 -1.31 1.13 6.01
N PHE A 3 -0.44 0.83 6.98
CA PHE A 3 -0.84 0.17 8.23
C PHE A 3 -1.98 0.92 8.94
N TRP A 4 -1.81 2.22 9.14
CA TRP A 4 -2.81 3.08 9.78
C TRP A 4 -4.14 3.11 9.03
N SER A 5 -4.12 3.12 7.69
CA SER A 5 -5.32 3.08 6.85
C SER A 5 -6.06 1.74 6.98
N THR A 6 -5.32 0.64 7.02
CA THR A 6 -5.88 -0.71 7.17
C THR A 6 -6.62 -0.88 8.51
N LEU A 7 -6.15 -0.22 9.57
CA LEU A 7 -6.81 -0.24 10.89
C LEU A 7 -8.20 0.41 10.85
N TYR A 8 -8.35 1.50 10.10
CA TYR A 8 -9.61 2.24 10.00
C TYR A 8 -10.60 1.58 9.03
N ILE A 9 -10.12 1.00 7.93
CA ILE A 9 -10.98 0.42 6.89
C ILE A 9 -11.33 -1.06 7.13
N GLY A 10 -10.61 -1.74 8.02
CA GLY A 10 -10.67 -3.18 8.31
C GLY A 10 -11.99 -3.64 8.94
N GLY A 11 -13.07 -3.62 8.17
CA GLY A 11 -14.39 -4.13 8.58
C GLY A 11 -15.59 -3.34 8.07
N ARG A 12 -15.37 -2.16 7.48
CA ARG A 12 -16.43 -1.21 7.07
C ARG A 12 -16.42 -0.86 5.58
N LYS A 13 -15.58 -1.54 4.78
CA LYS A 13 -15.18 -1.22 3.39
C LYS A 13 -16.28 -0.82 2.38
N ARG A 14 -17.58 -1.01 2.66
CA ARG A 14 -18.67 -0.75 1.71
C ARG A 14 -19.99 -0.24 2.30
N HIS A 15 -20.10 -0.06 3.62
CA HIS A 15 -21.40 0.25 4.24
C HIS A 15 -21.44 1.61 4.94
N THR A 16 -20.30 2.18 5.27
CA THR A 16 -20.20 3.47 5.97
C THR A 16 -19.12 4.31 5.34
N LEU A 17 -19.38 5.62 5.23
CA LEU A 17 -18.34 6.58 4.88
C LEU A 17 -17.33 6.61 6.03
N ILE A 18 -16.06 6.44 5.70
CA ILE A 18 -14.95 6.57 6.65
C ILE A 18 -14.21 7.83 6.27
N ASP A 19 -14.48 8.92 6.96
CA ASP A 19 -13.79 10.20 6.80
C ASP A 19 -12.81 10.53 7.94
N ASP A 20 -12.63 9.60 8.89
CA ASP A 20 -11.74 9.74 10.04
C ASP A 20 -10.29 9.29 9.82
N GLY A 21 -9.40 9.79 10.67
CA GLY A 21 -8.01 9.37 10.79
C GLY A 21 -7.23 9.62 9.48
N PRO A 22 -6.57 8.62 8.88
CA PRO A 22 -5.84 8.81 7.63
C PRO A 22 -6.75 9.16 6.44
N TYR A 23 -8.03 8.80 6.50
CA TYR A 23 -9.01 9.11 5.45
C TYR A 23 -9.48 10.57 5.50
N SER A 24 -9.36 11.26 6.65
CA SER A 24 -9.61 12.71 6.75
C SER A 24 -8.61 13.57 5.96
N VAL A 25 -7.38 13.08 5.86
CA VAL A 25 -6.24 13.79 5.27
C VAL A 25 -6.15 13.55 3.76
N CYS A 26 -6.52 12.35 3.32
CA CYS A 26 -6.46 11.91 1.92
C CYS A 26 -7.50 10.82 1.68
N ARG A 27 -8.15 10.81 0.52
CA ARG A 27 -9.16 9.79 0.18
C ARG A 27 -8.58 8.37 0.03
N ASN A 28 -7.31 8.28 -0.39
CA ASN A 28 -6.66 7.02 -0.76
C ASN A 28 -5.30 6.82 -0.06
N PRO A 29 -5.24 6.87 1.29
CA PRO A 29 -3.98 6.86 2.04
C PRO A 29 -3.26 5.51 1.97
N LEU A 30 -4.00 4.42 1.72
CA LEU A 30 -3.46 3.09 1.48
C LEU A 30 -2.63 3.02 0.19
N TYR A 31 -3.18 3.55 -0.90
CA TYR A 31 -2.51 3.58 -2.20
C TYR A 31 -1.28 4.49 -2.17
N LEU A 32 -1.37 5.64 -1.50
CA LEU A 32 -0.23 6.52 -1.28
C LEU A 32 0.89 5.80 -0.50
N GLY A 33 0.55 5.06 0.55
CA GLY A 33 1.51 4.25 1.29
C GLY A 33 2.18 3.18 0.43
N SER A 34 1.43 2.52 -0.45
CA SER A 34 1.97 1.55 -1.40
C SER A 34 2.87 2.18 -2.45
N PHE A 35 2.53 3.37 -2.95
CA PHE A 35 3.37 4.12 -3.89
C PHE A 35 4.71 4.52 -3.26
N LEU A 36 4.68 5.04 -2.02
CA LEU A 36 5.90 5.38 -1.28
C LEU A 36 6.76 4.14 -1.00
N LEU A 37 6.14 3.01 -0.67
CA LEU A 37 6.85 1.75 -0.45
C LEU A 37 7.51 1.26 -1.75
N ALA A 38 6.77 1.26 -2.86
CA ALA A 38 7.32 0.96 -4.18
C ALA A 38 8.51 1.88 -4.51
N LEU A 39 8.36 3.20 -4.32
CA LEU A 39 9.43 4.16 -4.57
C LEU A 39 10.66 3.88 -3.69
N SER A 40 10.48 3.56 -2.41
CA SER A 40 11.57 3.23 -1.49
C SER A 40 12.37 2.00 -1.92
N VAL A 41 11.69 0.96 -2.42
CA VAL A 41 12.34 -0.25 -2.95
C VAL A 41 13.13 0.09 -4.21
N GLY A 42 12.56 0.89 -5.12
CA GLY A 42 13.25 1.35 -6.32
C GLY A 42 14.53 2.15 -6.01
N LEU A 43 14.47 3.04 -5.01
CA LEU A 43 15.63 3.81 -4.56
C LEU A 43 16.69 2.93 -3.88
N PHE A 44 16.28 1.95 -3.07
CA PHE A 44 17.18 1.01 -2.40
C PHE A 44 18.00 0.18 -3.41
N LEU A 45 17.36 -0.25 -4.49
CA LEU A 45 17.99 -1.00 -5.58
C LEU A 45 18.95 -0.15 -6.45
N LYS A 46 19.08 1.16 -6.18
CA LYS A 46 19.86 2.14 -6.97
C LYS A 46 19.58 2.13 -8.49
N SER A 47 18.48 1.51 -8.90
CA SER A 47 18.11 1.38 -10.31
C SER A 47 16.97 2.35 -10.61
N PHE A 48 17.32 3.48 -11.22
CA PHE A 48 16.37 4.53 -11.57
C PHE A 48 15.29 4.03 -12.53
N VAL A 49 15.65 3.14 -13.46
CA VAL A 49 14.73 2.51 -14.41
C VAL A 49 13.70 1.65 -13.67
N PHE A 50 14.14 0.85 -12.70
CA PHE A 50 13.24 0.02 -11.91
C PHE A 50 12.30 0.86 -11.03
N ALA A 51 12.84 1.91 -10.40
CA ALA A 51 12.05 2.84 -9.60
C ALA A 51 10.95 3.53 -10.42
N ILE A 52 11.28 4.03 -11.62
CA ILE A 52 10.32 4.67 -12.52
C ILE A 52 9.28 3.65 -13.02
N GLY A 53 9.71 2.45 -13.43
CA GLY A 53 8.80 1.40 -13.89
C GLY A 53 7.78 1.00 -12.82
N LEU A 54 8.25 0.82 -11.58
CA LEU A 54 7.39 0.47 -10.46
C LEU A 54 6.44 1.62 -10.09
N ALA A 55 6.93 2.86 -10.08
CA ALA A 55 6.10 4.04 -9.85
C ALA A 55 5.02 4.21 -10.92
N ALA A 56 5.35 4.00 -12.20
CA ALA A 56 4.41 4.04 -13.31
C ALA A 56 3.33 2.95 -13.19
N MET A 57 3.73 1.71 -12.85
CA MET A 57 2.80 0.61 -12.64
C MET A 57 1.81 0.91 -11.50
N VAL A 58 2.31 1.43 -10.37
CA VAL A 58 1.43 1.84 -9.26
C VAL A 58 0.51 2.97 -9.68
N LEU A 59 1.01 3.96 -10.44
CA LEU A 59 0.18 5.07 -10.92
C LEU A 59 -0.95 4.56 -11.83
N ILE A 60 -0.66 3.67 -12.76
CA ILE A 60 -1.66 3.06 -13.65
C ILE A 60 -2.72 2.31 -12.82
N TYR A 61 -2.27 1.48 -11.88
CA TYR A 61 -3.17 0.73 -11.00
C TYR A 61 -4.09 1.65 -10.19
N VAL A 62 -3.55 2.74 -9.67
CA VAL A 62 -4.30 3.75 -8.93
C VAL A 62 -5.28 4.50 -9.84
N MET A 63 -4.87 4.85 -11.06
CA MET A 63 -5.71 5.53 -12.03
C MET A 63 -6.87 4.68 -12.54
N THR A 64 -6.77 3.36 -12.53
CA THR A 64 -7.86 2.46 -12.95
C THR A 64 -8.73 2.01 -11.79
N THR A 65 -8.12 1.62 -10.66
CA THR A 65 -8.82 1.04 -9.52
C THR A 65 -9.57 2.10 -8.71
N VAL A 66 -8.94 3.26 -8.45
CA VAL A 66 -9.56 4.29 -7.62
C VAL A 66 -10.86 4.82 -8.23
N PRO A 67 -10.95 5.23 -9.51
CA PRO A 67 -12.22 5.70 -10.06
C PRO A 67 -13.33 4.65 -10.04
N ALA A 68 -12.99 3.37 -10.21
CA ALA A 68 -13.96 2.28 -10.09
C ALA A 68 -14.50 2.17 -8.66
N GLU A 69 -13.62 2.16 -7.65
CA GLU A 69 -14.03 2.18 -6.24
C GLU A 69 -14.82 3.44 -5.89
N GLU A 70 -14.42 4.62 -6.38
CA GLU A 70 -15.17 5.86 -6.16
C GLU A 70 -16.56 5.83 -6.79
N LYS A 71 -16.72 5.19 -7.95
CA LYS A 71 -18.01 5.02 -8.62
C LYS A 71 -18.93 4.11 -7.80
N ASP A 72 -18.41 3.00 -7.30
CA ASP A 72 -19.16 2.09 -6.44
C ASP A 72 -19.57 2.78 -5.13
N LEU A 73 -18.66 3.55 -4.52
CA LEU A 73 -18.94 4.31 -3.30
C LEU A 73 -19.97 5.43 -3.53
N ARG A 74 -19.91 6.13 -4.68
CA ARG A 74 -20.97 7.09 -5.06
C ARG A 74 -22.32 6.41 -5.21
N ALA A 75 -22.37 5.21 -5.78
CA ALA A 75 -23.61 4.47 -5.95
C ALA A 75 -24.22 4.03 -4.61
N ILE A 76 -23.39 3.70 -3.61
CA ILE A 76 -23.85 3.23 -2.30
C ILE A 76 -24.15 4.39 -1.33
N LEU A 77 -23.28 5.40 -1.28
CA LEU A 77 -23.31 6.47 -0.28
C LEU A 77 -23.90 7.80 -0.80
N GLY A 78 -24.05 7.94 -2.12
CA GLY A 78 -24.68 9.10 -2.76
C GLY A 78 -24.03 10.44 -2.39
N ALA A 79 -24.87 11.40 -1.99
CA ALA A 79 -24.49 12.78 -1.71
C ALA A 79 -23.43 12.92 -0.58
N ALA A 80 -23.49 12.06 0.44
CA ALA A 80 -22.52 12.09 1.55
C ALA A 80 -21.07 11.87 1.06
N TYR A 81 -20.90 11.01 0.06
CA TYR A 81 -19.59 10.76 -0.53
C TYR A 81 -19.13 11.88 -1.48
N GLU A 82 -20.05 12.56 -2.15
CA GLU A 82 -19.72 13.74 -2.97
C GLU A 82 -19.21 14.89 -2.12
N ASP A 83 -19.87 15.17 -1.01
CA ASP A 83 -19.43 16.22 -0.08
C ASP A 83 -18.07 15.89 0.54
N TYR A 84 -17.84 14.62 0.89
CA TYR A 84 -16.53 14.15 1.29
C TYR A 84 -15.46 14.35 0.19
N CYS A 85 -15.77 14.03 -1.06
CA CYS A 85 -14.86 14.24 -2.19
C CYS A 85 -14.48 15.70 -2.42
N ARG A 86 -15.37 16.65 -2.08
CA ARG A 86 -15.10 18.09 -2.17
C ARG A 86 -14.16 18.57 -1.06
N ARG A 87 -14.27 17.99 0.14
CA ARG A 87 -13.43 18.37 1.29
C ARG A 87 -12.04 17.76 1.24
N VAL A 88 -11.95 16.47 0.86
CA VAL A 88 -10.70 15.69 1.01
C VAL A 88 -10.00 15.46 -0.34
N PRO A 89 -8.70 15.81 -0.46
CA PRO A 89 -7.93 15.60 -1.68
C PRO A 89 -7.74 14.10 -2.00
N ARG A 90 -7.55 13.80 -3.29
CA ARG A 90 -7.50 12.41 -3.77
C ARG A 90 -6.20 11.67 -3.44
N PHE A 91 -5.07 12.36 -3.57
CA PHE A 91 -3.73 11.76 -3.46
C PHE A 91 -2.80 12.56 -2.54
N TRP A 92 -2.82 13.89 -2.63
CA TRP A 92 -1.94 14.74 -1.83
C TRP A 92 -2.50 14.93 -0.42
N PRO A 93 -1.83 14.44 0.63
CA PRO A 93 -2.34 14.54 1.99
C PRO A 93 -2.39 16.00 2.45
N ARG A 94 -3.55 16.44 2.96
CA ARG A 94 -3.71 17.75 3.61
C ARG A 94 -3.80 17.57 5.12
N PHE A 95 -2.64 17.63 5.79
CA PHE A 95 -2.54 17.36 7.23
C PHE A 95 -3.39 18.31 8.10
N GLY A 96 -3.74 19.50 7.61
CA GLY A 96 -4.64 20.43 8.31
C GLY A 96 -6.09 19.99 8.38
N LEU A 97 -6.50 18.94 7.67
CA LEU A 97 -7.84 18.35 7.74
C LEU A 97 -7.93 17.18 8.73
N PHE A 98 -6.83 16.87 9.41
CA PHE A 98 -6.76 15.71 10.29
C PHE A 98 -7.77 15.81 11.43
N HIS A 99 -8.68 14.85 11.48
CA HIS A 99 -9.58 14.61 12.61
C HIS A 99 -9.66 13.11 12.87
N THR A 100 -9.90 12.75 14.13
CA THR A 100 -10.07 11.38 14.57
C THR A 100 -11.01 11.35 15.77
N GLU A 101 -11.94 10.41 15.80
CA GLU A 101 -12.66 10.08 17.02
C GLU A 101 -11.72 9.51 18.11
N ALA A 102 -12.09 9.72 19.38
CA ALA A 102 -11.29 9.34 20.54
C ALA A 102 -11.16 7.82 20.73
N LEU A 103 -12.09 7.04 20.20
CA LEU A 103 -12.10 5.58 20.27
C LEU A 103 -12.39 5.00 18.89
N VAL A 104 -11.44 4.21 18.37
CA VAL A 104 -11.57 3.53 17.08
C VAL A 104 -11.69 2.03 17.34
N GLU A 105 -12.82 1.45 16.97
CA GLU A 105 -13.01 0.00 17.02
C GLU A 105 -12.20 -0.69 15.92
N VAL A 106 -11.05 -1.25 16.30
CA VAL A 106 -10.17 -1.99 15.39
C VAL A 106 -10.44 -3.48 15.50
N LYS A 107 -10.82 -4.09 14.38
CA LYS A 107 -10.90 -5.56 14.29
C LYS A 107 -9.49 -6.17 14.24
N MET A 108 -9.11 -6.85 15.32
CA MET A 108 -7.74 -7.33 15.52
C MET A 108 -7.26 -8.36 14.49
N GLN A 109 -8.18 -9.10 13.86
CA GLN A 109 -7.88 -10.04 12.77
C GLN A 109 -7.14 -9.39 11.58
N PHE A 110 -7.45 -8.13 11.24
CA PHE A 110 -6.80 -7.44 10.12
C PHE A 110 -5.39 -6.96 10.46
N VAL A 111 -5.15 -6.66 11.74
CA VAL A 111 -3.81 -6.33 12.26
C VAL A 111 -2.87 -7.50 12.01
N TRP A 112 -3.30 -8.71 12.36
CA TRP A 112 -2.50 -9.92 12.15
C TRP A 112 -2.23 -10.23 10.69
N VAL A 113 -3.18 -9.97 9.79
CA VAL A 113 -2.97 -10.12 8.35
C VAL A 113 -1.87 -9.18 7.86
N GLU A 114 -1.89 -7.92 8.28
CA GLU A 114 -0.91 -6.95 7.80
C GLU A 114 0.46 -7.13 8.45
N VAL A 115 0.51 -7.55 9.72
CA VAL A 115 1.74 -7.98 10.39
C VAL A 115 2.37 -9.17 9.64
N LYS A 116 1.60 -10.22 9.35
CA LYS A 116 2.08 -11.38 8.56
C LYS A 116 2.60 -10.94 7.20
N ARG A 117 1.88 -10.03 6.53
CA ARG A 117 2.31 -9.49 5.23
C ARG A 117 3.65 -8.77 5.35
N MET A 118 3.80 -7.86 6.33
CA MET A 118 5.07 -7.16 6.58
C MET A 118 6.22 -8.13 6.83
N PHE A 119 5.99 -9.17 7.65
CA PHE A 119 6.98 -10.21 7.89
C PHE A 119 7.41 -10.88 6.59
N VAL A 120 6.48 -11.31 5.73
CA VAL A 120 6.82 -11.92 4.43
C VAL A 120 7.71 -11.00 3.58
N TRP A 121 7.37 -9.71 3.49
CA TRP A 121 8.12 -8.76 2.67
C TRP A 121 9.50 -8.40 3.23
N VAL A 122 9.70 -8.48 4.56
CA VAL A 122 11.02 -8.31 5.19
C VAL A 122 11.89 -9.54 4.99
N TRP A 123 11.31 -10.74 5.13
CA TRP A 123 12.05 -11.98 4.99
C TRP A 123 12.42 -12.31 3.54
N LEU A 124 11.62 -11.88 2.56
CA LEU A 124 11.87 -12.16 1.14
C LEU A 124 13.25 -11.68 0.63
N PRO A 125 13.68 -10.41 0.83
CA PRO A 125 15.00 -9.96 0.42
C PRO A 125 16.13 -10.61 1.25
N ILE A 126 15.93 -10.80 2.56
CA ILE A 126 16.93 -11.46 3.43
C ILE A 126 17.16 -12.90 2.99
N LEU A 127 16.09 -13.64 2.68
CA LEU A 127 16.19 -14.99 2.12
C LEU A 127 16.84 -14.97 0.74
N GLY A 128 16.55 -13.95 -0.10
CA GLY A 128 17.21 -13.77 -1.38
C GLY A 128 18.72 -13.58 -1.25
N GLU A 129 19.17 -12.68 -0.36
CA GLU A 129 20.59 -12.46 -0.06
C GLU A 129 21.24 -13.69 0.58
N LEU A 130 20.55 -14.36 1.51
CA LEU A 130 21.03 -15.57 2.14
C LEU A 130 21.22 -16.69 1.13
N ILE A 131 20.27 -16.89 0.20
CA ILE A 131 20.41 -17.85 -0.90
C ILE A 131 21.56 -17.45 -1.82
N GLY A 132 21.73 -16.16 -2.12
CA GLY A 132 22.87 -15.65 -2.87
C GLY A 132 24.21 -15.95 -2.20
N PHE A 133 24.30 -15.73 -0.89
CA PHE A 133 25.47 -16.05 -0.07
C PHE A 133 25.76 -17.56 -0.02
N LEU A 134 24.71 -18.38 0.20
CA LEU A 134 24.84 -19.83 0.24
C LEU A 134 25.25 -20.41 -1.12
N ARG A 135 24.80 -19.84 -2.24
CA ARG A 135 25.27 -20.20 -3.59
C ARG A 135 26.75 -19.89 -3.83
N GLY A 136 27.33 -18.94 -3.10
CA GLY A 136 28.76 -18.64 -3.16
C GLY A 136 29.63 -19.64 -2.39
N GLN A 137 29.03 -20.60 -1.66
CA GLN A 137 29.78 -21.56 -0.85
C GLN A 137 30.19 -22.80 -1.67
N PRO A 138 31.39 -23.36 -1.43
CA PRO A 138 31.93 -24.49 -2.22
C PRO A 138 31.07 -25.76 -2.20
N TRP A 139 30.20 -25.92 -1.21
CA TRP A 139 29.37 -27.10 -0.99
C TRP A 139 27.96 -26.98 -1.58
N TRP A 140 27.61 -25.83 -2.18
CA TRP A 140 26.28 -25.63 -2.76
C TRP A 140 26.13 -26.38 -4.09
N PRO A 141 25.06 -27.18 -4.28
CA PRO A 141 24.88 -27.91 -5.53
C PRO A 141 24.57 -26.94 -6.68
N CYS A 142 25.48 -26.86 -7.66
CA CYS A 142 25.34 -26.11 -8.91
C CYS A 142 24.28 -26.74 -9.82
N PHE A 143 22.99 -26.55 -9.50
CA PHE A 143 21.91 -26.82 -10.42
C PHE A 143 21.64 -25.54 -11.23
N VAL A 144 21.90 -25.62 -12.54
CA VAL A 144 21.73 -24.61 -13.62
C VAL A 144 22.98 -23.77 -13.97
N PRO A 145 23.71 -24.10 -15.07
CA PRO A 145 24.58 -23.15 -15.74
C PRO A 145 23.71 -22.22 -16.59
N PHE A 146 23.51 -20.97 -16.15
CA PHE A 146 22.92 -19.95 -17.00
C PHE A 146 24.06 -19.27 -17.77
N SER A 147 24.37 -19.79 -18.96
CA SER A 147 25.26 -19.12 -19.90
C SER A 147 24.52 -17.89 -20.46
N LEU A 148 24.82 -16.71 -19.93
CA LEU A 148 24.57 -15.46 -20.64
C LEU A 148 25.84 -15.11 -21.40
N SER A 149 25.77 -15.32 -22.72
CA SER A 149 26.56 -14.64 -23.74
C SER A 149 26.37 -13.14 -23.68
#